data_AF-U6D8J2-F1
#
_entry.id   AF-U6D8J2-F1
#
_cell.length_a   1.000
_cell.length_b   1.000
_cell.length_c   1.000
_cell.angle_alpha   90.00
_cell.angle_beta   90.00
_cell.angle_gamma   90.00
#
_symmetry.space_group_name_H-M   'P 1'
#
loop_
_entity.id
_entity.type
_entity.pdbx_description
1 polymer ?
#
loop_
_entity_poly.entity_id
_entity_poly.type
_entity_poly.pdbx_seq_one_letter_code
_entity_poly.pdbx_strand_id
1 'polypeptide(L)'
;ISAPKQGGSNGPFLCGKQTTFEGGMREPAIAWWPGRVPAGRVSHQLGSIMDLFTTSLSLAGLAPPSDRVIDGLDLLPAMLWGQLTDRPIFYYRGNTLMAVTLGQYKAHFWTWTNSWEEFRQGIDFCPGQNVSGVTTHTQEDHTELPLVFHLGRDPGERFPLSFASPEYLRALRGVTLAVRQHQETLVPGQPQLNVCNQAVMNWAPPGCEKLGKCLTPPESVPEKCSWPH
;
A
#
# COMPACT_ATOMS: atom_id res chain seq x y z
N ILE A 1 13.96 7.04 -5.20
CA ILE A 1 14.76 7.41 -4.00
C ILE A 1 15.91 8.31 -4.44
N SER A 2 15.84 9.60 -4.11
CA SER A 2 16.87 10.61 -4.38
C SER A 2 18.20 10.42 -3.65
N ALA A 3 18.50 9.21 -3.16
CA ALA A 3 19.68 8.90 -2.35
C ALA A 3 20.18 7.47 -2.65
N PRO A 4 20.83 7.24 -3.82
CA PRO A 4 21.24 5.91 -4.29
C PRO A 4 22.22 5.18 -3.35
N LYS A 5 22.89 5.91 -2.43
CA LYS A 5 23.79 5.35 -1.42
C LYS A 5 23.12 5.13 -0.05
N GLN A 6 21.88 5.55 0.13
CA GLN A 6 21.14 5.49 1.40
C GLN A 6 19.76 4.81 1.26
N GLY A 7 19.47 4.23 0.09
CA GLY A 7 18.21 3.55 -0.22
C GLY A 7 18.39 2.06 -0.47
N GLY A 8 17.30 1.31 -0.36
CA GLY A 8 17.22 -0.09 -0.78
C GLY A 8 16.95 -0.24 -2.27
N SER A 9 16.58 -1.47 -2.67
CA SER A 9 16.15 -1.82 -4.03
C SER A 9 14.78 -2.46 -3.98
N ASN A 10 13.94 -2.13 -4.96
CA ASN A 10 12.62 -2.74 -5.15
C ASN A 10 12.66 -3.88 -6.17
N GLY A 11 13.86 -4.37 -6.51
CA GLY A 11 14.04 -5.47 -7.46
C GLY A 11 13.47 -5.13 -8.84
N PRO A 12 12.60 -5.98 -9.42
CA PRO A 12 12.04 -5.77 -10.76
C PRO A 12 10.87 -4.77 -10.79
N PHE A 13 10.40 -4.30 -9.63
CA PHE A 13 9.17 -3.53 -9.50
C PHE A 13 9.38 -2.03 -9.79
N LEU A 14 8.30 -1.38 -10.23
CA LEU A 14 8.31 0.02 -10.62
C LEU A 14 8.26 0.96 -9.41
N CYS A 15 9.02 2.06 -9.48
CA CYS A 15 9.08 3.12 -8.49
C CYS A 15 9.42 2.60 -7.08
N GLY A 16 9.02 3.32 -6.03
CA GLY A 16 9.30 2.99 -4.64
C GLY A 16 8.33 3.64 -3.66
N LYS A 17 8.78 3.76 -2.41
CA LYS A 17 8.05 4.44 -1.32
C LYS A 17 7.42 5.76 -1.80
N GLN A 18 6.22 6.05 -1.30
CA GLN A 18 5.30 7.15 -1.68
C GLN A 18 4.42 6.90 -2.91
N THR A 19 4.57 5.75 -3.58
CA THR A 19 3.74 5.40 -4.74
C THR A 19 2.94 4.13 -4.50
N THR A 20 1.87 3.94 -5.26
CA THR A 20 1.05 2.71 -5.28
C THR A 20 1.43 1.75 -6.40
N PHE A 21 2.57 1.98 -7.05
CA PHE A 21 3.23 1.00 -7.93
C PHE A 21 3.76 -0.17 -7.09
N GLU A 22 4.07 -1.29 -7.74
CA GLU A 22 4.50 -2.51 -7.05
C GLU A 22 5.73 -2.27 -6.16
N GLY A 23 6.67 -1.41 -6.58
CA GLY A 23 7.87 -1.13 -5.79
C GLY A 23 7.61 -0.29 -4.53
N GLY A 24 6.43 0.29 -4.38
CA GLY A 24 6.06 1.11 -3.22
C GLY A 24 5.30 0.37 -2.12
N MET A 25 4.71 -0.79 -2.42
CA MET A 25 3.84 -1.52 -1.49
C MET A 25 4.01 -3.05 -1.52
N ARG A 26 4.84 -3.62 -2.40
CA ARG A 26 5.14 -5.05 -2.43
C ARG A 26 6.40 -5.33 -1.62
N GLU A 27 6.25 -6.14 -0.58
CA GLU A 27 7.29 -6.32 0.44
C GLU A 27 7.85 -7.75 0.50
N PRO A 28 9.09 -7.93 0.97
CA PRO A 28 9.56 -9.24 1.37
C PRO A 28 8.77 -9.76 2.59
N ALA A 29 8.31 -11.00 2.54
CA ALA A 29 7.58 -11.65 3.63
C ALA A 29 8.04 -13.09 3.83
N ILE A 30 8.40 -13.45 5.07
CA ILE A 30 8.87 -14.79 5.45
C ILE A 30 8.10 -15.23 6.69
N ALA A 31 7.47 -16.40 6.61
CA ALA A 31 6.88 -17.09 7.77
C ALA A 31 7.81 -18.20 8.25
N TRP A 32 8.06 -18.27 9.55
CA TRP A 32 8.94 -19.26 10.16
C TRP A 32 8.32 -19.86 11.42
N TRP A 33 8.07 -21.17 11.40
CA TRP A 33 7.57 -21.91 12.56
C TRP A 33 7.97 -23.40 12.46
N PRO A 34 9.11 -23.80 13.04
CA PRO A 34 9.61 -25.18 12.95
C PRO A 34 8.61 -26.21 13.44
N GLY A 35 8.51 -27.33 12.72
CA GLY A 35 7.55 -28.40 13.02
C GLY A 35 6.11 -28.08 12.64
N ARG A 36 5.82 -26.88 12.11
CA ARG A 36 4.47 -26.45 11.70
C ARG A 36 4.44 -25.93 10.27
N VAL A 37 5.18 -24.88 9.97
CA VAL A 37 5.34 -24.36 8.61
C VAL A 37 6.39 -25.20 7.87
N PRO A 38 6.05 -25.84 6.73
CA PRO A 38 7.02 -26.63 5.98
C PRO A 38 8.19 -25.77 5.47
N ALA A 39 9.42 -26.22 5.73
CA ALA A 39 10.63 -25.48 5.36
C ALA A 39 10.81 -25.38 3.83
N GLY A 40 11.39 -24.27 3.37
CA GLY A 40 11.81 -24.09 1.98
C GLY A 40 10.67 -23.99 0.96
N ARG A 41 9.44 -23.66 1.40
CA ARG A 41 8.29 -23.48 0.52
C ARG A 41 8.11 -22.03 0.09
N VAL A 42 7.50 -21.86 -1.08
CA VAL A 42 7.02 -20.58 -1.62
C VAL A 42 5.51 -20.67 -1.78
N SER A 43 4.80 -19.64 -1.34
CA SER A 43 3.36 -19.48 -1.58
C SER A 43 3.12 -18.25 -2.45
N HIS A 44 2.19 -18.37 -3.39
CA HIS A 44 1.72 -17.27 -4.23
C HIS A 44 0.39 -16.69 -3.74
N GLN A 45 0.00 -16.98 -2.50
CA GLN A 45 -1.11 -16.28 -1.83
C GLN A 45 -0.85 -14.77 -1.90
N LEU A 46 -1.80 -14.01 -2.45
CA LEU A 46 -1.78 -12.55 -2.28
C LEU A 46 -1.90 -12.29 -0.78
N GLY A 47 -0.86 -11.75 -0.16
CA GLY A 47 -0.76 -11.46 1.27
C GLY A 47 -0.84 -9.95 1.56
N SER A 48 -1.32 -9.59 2.73
CA SER A 48 -1.38 -8.21 3.23
C SER A 48 -0.76 -8.14 4.61
N ILE A 49 -0.12 -7.02 4.96
CA ILE A 49 0.37 -6.79 6.32
C ILE A 49 -0.78 -6.86 7.35
N MET A 50 -2.00 -6.51 6.94
CA MET A 50 -3.20 -6.59 7.79
C MET A 50 -3.54 -8.04 8.19
N ASP A 51 -3.08 -9.03 7.43
CA ASP A 51 -3.33 -10.45 7.72
C ASP A 51 -2.62 -10.91 8.98
N LEU A 52 -1.51 -10.25 9.33
CA LEU A 52 -0.78 -10.57 10.55
C LEU A 52 -1.67 -10.37 11.78
N PHE A 53 -2.63 -9.43 11.75
CA PHE A 53 -3.60 -9.26 12.82
C PHE A 53 -4.51 -10.49 12.97
N THR A 54 -5.24 -10.85 11.92
CA THR A 54 -6.22 -11.96 11.96
C THR A 54 -5.54 -13.32 12.15
N THR A 55 -4.39 -13.53 11.52
CA THR A 55 -3.57 -14.74 11.67
C THR A 55 -3.04 -14.87 13.10
N SER A 56 -2.60 -13.78 13.74
CA SER A 56 -2.13 -13.80 15.14
C SER A 56 -3.26 -14.11 16.12
N LEU A 57 -4.47 -13.57 15.89
CA LEU A 57 -5.64 -13.94 16.69
C LEU A 57 -5.97 -15.43 16.55
N SER A 58 -5.95 -15.94 15.31
CA SER A 58 -6.20 -17.36 15.02
C SER A 58 -5.17 -18.26 15.70
N LEU A 59 -3.89 -17.88 15.69
CA LEU A 59 -2.82 -18.56 16.45
C LEU A 59 -3.07 -18.58 17.96
N ALA A 60 -3.66 -17.52 18.51
CA ALA A 60 -4.02 -17.42 19.92
C ALA A 60 -5.36 -18.13 20.25
N GLY A 61 -6.06 -18.71 19.27
CA GLY A 61 -7.38 -19.30 19.45
C GLY A 61 -8.50 -18.26 19.68
N LEU A 62 -8.31 -17.04 19.19
CA LEU A 62 -9.23 -15.92 19.32
C LEU A 62 -9.90 -15.58 17.99
N ALA A 63 -11.13 -15.05 18.04
CA ALA A 63 -11.83 -14.51 16.89
C ALA A 63 -11.51 -13.01 16.71
N PRO A 64 -11.46 -12.50 15.47
CA PRO A 64 -11.43 -11.06 15.23
C PRO A 64 -12.73 -10.38 15.70
N PRO A 65 -12.71 -9.06 15.95
CA PRO A 65 -13.92 -8.30 16.26
C PRO A 65 -15.01 -8.51 15.19
N SER A 66 -16.25 -8.71 15.62
CA SER A 66 -17.41 -8.94 14.75
C SER A 66 -18.30 -7.70 14.57
N ASP A 67 -17.91 -6.57 15.17
CA ASP A 67 -18.66 -5.31 15.17
C ASP A 67 -18.16 -4.31 14.11
N ARG A 68 -17.17 -4.70 13.31
CA ARG A 68 -16.54 -3.86 12.27
C ARG A 68 -15.98 -4.73 11.14
N VAL A 69 -15.72 -4.11 9.99
CA VAL A 69 -15.03 -4.76 8.88
C VAL A 69 -13.57 -5.00 9.27
N ILE A 70 -13.08 -6.21 8.97
CA ILE A 70 -11.69 -6.62 9.18
C ILE A 70 -11.13 -7.06 7.82
N ASP A 71 -10.19 -6.31 7.27
CA ASP A 71 -9.60 -6.59 5.95
C ASP A 71 -8.61 -7.76 5.98
N GLY A 72 -7.99 -8.00 7.13
CA GLY A 72 -7.01 -9.07 7.33
C GLY A 72 -7.64 -10.45 7.28
N LEU A 73 -7.04 -11.36 6.50
CA LEU A 73 -7.44 -12.77 6.45
C LEU A 73 -6.56 -13.63 7.37
N ASP A 74 -7.09 -14.78 7.80
CA ASP A 74 -6.27 -15.82 8.43
C ASP A 74 -5.42 -16.53 7.38
N LEU A 75 -4.09 -16.41 7.49
CA LEU A 75 -3.14 -17.07 6.60
C LEU A 75 -2.66 -18.42 7.10
N LEU A 76 -3.11 -18.91 8.27
CA LEU A 76 -2.74 -20.26 8.73
C LEU A 76 -3.02 -21.33 7.68
N PRO A 77 -4.16 -21.34 6.96
CA PRO A 77 -4.39 -22.32 5.92
C PRO A 77 -3.37 -22.27 4.78
N ALA A 78 -2.96 -21.07 4.37
CA ALA A 78 -1.94 -20.86 3.35
C ALA A 78 -0.56 -21.31 3.84
N MET A 79 -0.20 -20.99 5.09
CA MET A 79 1.12 -21.29 5.65
C MET A 79 1.32 -22.76 6.02
N LEU A 80 0.28 -23.42 6.52
CA LEU A 80 0.35 -24.80 7.04
C LEU A 80 0.01 -25.84 5.97
N TRP A 81 -0.95 -25.54 5.09
CA TRP A 81 -1.51 -26.51 4.13
C TRP A 81 -1.41 -26.06 2.67
N GLY A 82 -0.87 -24.87 2.40
CA GLY A 82 -0.73 -24.35 1.04
C GLY A 82 -2.05 -24.00 0.37
N GLN A 83 -3.12 -23.77 1.16
CA GLN A 83 -4.42 -23.38 0.61
C GLN A 83 -4.42 -21.92 0.19
N LEU A 84 -4.81 -21.66 -1.06
CA LEU A 84 -4.91 -20.31 -1.60
C LEU A 84 -6.35 -19.80 -1.51
N THR A 85 -6.49 -18.56 -1.07
CA THR A 85 -7.75 -17.82 -1.03
C THR A 85 -7.69 -16.70 -2.05
N ASP A 86 -8.66 -16.65 -2.96
CA ASP A 86 -8.82 -15.53 -3.89
C ASP A 86 -9.29 -14.30 -3.11
N ARG A 87 -8.56 -13.19 -3.25
CA ARG A 87 -8.76 -11.98 -2.45
C ARG A 87 -8.21 -10.75 -3.17
N PRO A 88 -8.85 -9.58 -3.05
CA PRO A 88 -8.31 -8.35 -3.57
C PRO A 88 -7.20 -7.78 -2.68
N ILE A 89 -6.26 -7.04 -3.27
CA ILE A 89 -5.36 -6.12 -2.57
C ILE A 89 -5.70 -4.70 -3.03
N PHE A 90 -6.09 -3.84 -2.10
CA PHE A 90 -6.44 -2.44 -2.35
C PHE A 90 -5.25 -1.53 -2.04
N TYR A 91 -4.90 -0.63 -2.96
CA TYR A 91 -3.75 0.26 -2.84
C TYR A 91 -4.26 1.69 -2.67
N TYR A 92 -4.27 2.18 -1.43
CA TYR A 92 -4.68 3.54 -1.10
C TYR A 92 -3.48 4.49 -1.05
N ARG A 93 -3.69 5.73 -1.49
CA ARG A 93 -2.82 6.88 -1.19
C ARG A 93 -3.71 7.99 -0.65
N GLY A 94 -3.51 8.34 0.62
CA GLY A 94 -4.42 9.26 1.32
C GLY A 94 -5.86 8.74 1.32
N ASN A 95 -6.78 9.55 0.81
CA ASN A 95 -8.21 9.22 0.71
C ASN A 95 -8.62 8.60 -0.64
N THR A 96 -7.67 8.33 -1.54
CA THR A 96 -7.94 7.82 -2.88
C THR A 96 -7.55 6.35 -2.99
N LEU A 97 -8.48 5.51 -3.47
CA LEU A 97 -8.18 4.14 -3.90
C LEU A 97 -7.51 4.21 -5.27
N MET A 98 -6.18 4.09 -5.29
CA MET A 98 -5.39 4.30 -6.50
C MET A 98 -5.41 3.08 -7.42
N ALA A 99 -5.24 1.89 -6.85
CA ALA A 99 -5.17 0.65 -7.61
C ALA A 99 -5.75 -0.53 -6.84
N VAL A 100 -6.07 -1.61 -7.57
CA VAL A 100 -6.51 -2.89 -7.00
C VAL A 100 -5.89 -4.05 -7.76
N THR A 101 -5.40 -5.04 -7.02
CA THR A 101 -4.93 -6.32 -7.57
C THR A 101 -5.92 -7.42 -7.25
N LEU A 102 -6.28 -8.23 -8.26
CA LEU A 102 -7.04 -9.46 -8.11
C LEU A 102 -6.42 -10.55 -9.00
N GLY A 103 -6.03 -11.66 -8.39
CA GLY A 103 -5.24 -12.69 -9.06
C GLY A 103 -3.93 -12.14 -9.63
N GLN A 104 -3.74 -12.25 -10.95
CA GLN A 104 -2.53 -11.76 -11.65
C GLN A 104 -2.67 -10.34 -12.20
N TYR A 105 -3.83 -9.71 -12.04
CA TYR A 105 -4.15 -8.44 -12.69
C TYR A 105 -4.19 -7.31 -11.67
N LYS A 106 -3.57 -6.19 -12.02
CA LYS A 106 -3.63 -4.94 -11.26
C LYS A 106 -4.22 -3.85 -12.13
N ALA A 107 -5.26 -3.19 -11.65
CA ALA A 107 -5.88 -2.04 -12.30
C ALA A 107 -5.58 -0.77 -11.52
N HIS A 108 -5.02 0.25 -12.18
CA HIS A 108 -4.85 1.60 -11.63
C HIS A 108 -6.02 2.47 -12.07
N PHE A 109 -6.80 2.94 -11.11
CA PHE A 109 -7.85 3.94 -11.28
C PHE A 109 -7.30 5.36 -11.19
N TRP A 110 -6.15 5.52 -10.53
CA TRP A 110 -5.41 6.77 -10.44
C TRP A 110 -3.92 6.48 -10.53
N THR A 111 -3.15 7.33 -11.21
CA THR A 111 -1.68 7.25 -11.22
C THR A 111 -1.05 8.55 -10.78
N TRP A 112 -0.02 8.46 -9.94
CA TRP A 112 0.74 9.63 -9.51
C TRP A 112 2.08 9.24 -8.90
N THR A 113 3.16 9.89 -9.34
CA THR A 113 4.45 9.86 -8.64
C THR A 113 4.48 10.99 -7.60
N ASN A 114 4.85 12.19 -8.01
CA ASN A 114 4.92 13.42 -7.22
C ASN A 114 4.67 14.63 -8.10
N SER A 115 4.46 15.80 -7.51
CA SER A 115 4.20 17.01 -8.29
C SER A 115 5.40 17.41 -9.17
N TRP A 116 5.15 18.14 -10.26
CA TRP A 116 6.20 18.78 -11.06
C TRP A 116 7.06 19.77 -10.25
N GLU A 117 6.54 20.34 -9.18
CA GLU A 117 7.29 21.20 -8.28
C GLU A 117 8.36 20.41 -7.52
N GLU A 118 7.94 19.34 -6.82
CA GLU A 118 8.86 18.45 -6.09
C GLU A 118 9.88 17.80 -7.04
N PHE A 119 9.45 17.35 -8.22
CA PHE A 119 10.35 16.75 -9.19
C PHE A 119 11.44 17.73 -9.65
N ARG A 120 11.09 19.00 -9.92
CA ARG A 120 12.06 20.05 -10.26
C ARG A 120 13.00 20.42 -9.11
N GLN A 121 12.61 20.16 -7.86
CA GLN A 121 13.46 20.29 -6.68
C GLN A 121 14.39 19.08 -6.46
N GLY A 122 14.33 18.05 -7.34
CA GLY A 122 15.18 16.86 -7.27
C GLY A 122 14.59 15.69 -6.49
N ILE A 123 13.31 15.77 -6.11
CA ILE A 123 12.60 14.66 -5.47
C ILE A 123 12.13 13.71 -6.57
N ASP A 124 12.67 12.49 -6.60
CA ASP A 124 12.33 11.49 -7.62
C ASP A 124 12.01 10.14 -6.95
N PHE A 125 10.73 9.76 -7.03
CA PHE A 125 10.23 8.50 -6.50
C PHE A 125 10.56 7.30 -7.40
N CYS A 126 10.92 7.54 -8.67
CA CYS A 126 11.14 6.53 -9.71
C CYS A 126 12.49 6.76 -10.45
N PRO A 127 13.64 6.84 -9.75
CA PRO A 127 14.90 7.25 -10.35
C PRO A 127 15.33 6.32 -11.49
N GLY A 128 15.58 6.89 -12.66
CA GLY A 128 15.96 6.14 -13.87
C GLY A 128 14.82 5.33 -14.49
N GLN A 129 13.58 5.53 -14.05
CA GLN A 129 12.39 4.86 -14.56
C GLN A 129 11.40 5.90 -15.10
N ASN A 130 10.90 5.68 -16.32
CA ASN A 130 9.81 6.46 -16.89
C ASN A 130 8.98 5.55 -17.78
N VAL A 131 7.73 5.31 -17.40
CA VAL A 131 6.76 4.54 -18.18
C VAL A 131 5.72 5.53 -18.70
N SER A 132 5.72 5.75 -20.01
CA SER A 132 4.90 6.76 -20.67
C SER A 132 3.41 6.56 -20.37
N GLY A 133 2.76 7.62 -19.88
CA GLY A 133 1.34 7.59 -19.51
C GLY A 133 1.02 6.83 -18.21
N VAL A 134 2.04 6.33 -17.50
CA VAL A 134 1.87 5.59 -16.24
C VAL A 134 2.55 6.32 -15.09
N THR A 135 3.85 6.65 -15.21
CA THR A 135 4.58 7.41 -14.18
C THR A 135 4.41 8.91 -14.40
N THR A 136 3.30 9.46 -13.90
CA THR A 136 2.88 10.86 -14.15
C THR A 136 3.14 11.79 -12.96
N HIS A 137 3.57 13.02 -13.24
CA HIS A 137 3.78 14.07 -12.22
C HIS A 137 2.54 14.92 -11.92
N THR A 138 1.44 14.58 -12.58
CA THR A 138 0.08 15.01 -12.26
C THR A 138 -0.66 13.78 -11.76
N GLN A 139 -1.57 13.96 -10.79
CA GLN A 139 -2.48 12.89 -10.41
C GLN A 139 -3.50 12.71 -11.53
N GLU A 140 -3.33 11.65 -12.31
CA GLU A 140 -4.18 11.35 -13.46
C GLU A 140 -5.34 10.45 -13.05
N ASP A 141 -6.53 10.78 -13.56
CA ASP A 141 -7.77 10.04 -13.36
C ASP A 141 -7.96 9.02 -14.49
N HIS A 142 -8.08 7.75 -14.11
CA HIS A 142 -8.35 6.62 -15.00
C HIS A 142 -9.60 5.85 -14.54
N THR A 143 -10.53 6.44 -13.80
CA THR A 143 -11.66 5.70 -13.23
C THR A 143 -12.56 5.06 -14.30
N GLU A 144 -12.73 5.72 -15.45
CA GLU A 144 -13.52 5.23 -16.58
C GLU A 144 -12.80 4.16 -17.41
N LEU A 145 -11.47 4.28 -17.55
CA LEU A 145 -10.62 3.34 -18.31
C LEU A 145 -9.34 3.02 -17.53
N PRO A 146 -9.41 2.19 -16.48
CA PRO A 146 -8.26 1.90 -15.63
C PRO A 146 -7.09 1.30 -16.41
N LEU A 147 -5.87 1.66 -16.06
CA LEU A 147 -4.67 1.04 -16.62
C LEU A 147 -4.48 -0.35 -15.99
N VAL A 148 -4.63 -1.41 -16.80
CA VAL A 148 -4.54 -2.80 -16.30
C VAL A 148 -3.23 -3.43 -16.71
N PHE A 149 -2.54 -4.06 -15.76
CA PHE A 149 -1.30 -4.79 -15.96
C PHE A 149 -1.45 -6.25 -15.54
N HIS A 150 -0.72 -7.15 -16.20
CA HIS A 150 -0.60 -8.55 -15.78
C HIS A 150 0.74 -8.75 -15.06
N LEU A 151 0.73 -8.79 -13.73
CA LEU A 151 1.93 -8.75 -12.88
C LEU A 151 2.87 -9.96 -13.06
N GLY A 152 2.34 -11.12 -13.44
CA GLY A 152 3.18 -12.30 -13.72
C GLY A 152 4.00 -12.19 -15.00
N ARG A 153 3.56 -11.39 -15.99
CA ARG A 153 4.26 -11.19 -17.28
C ARG A 153 5.00 -9.85 -17.32
N ASP A 154 4.47 -8.88 -16.58
CA ASP A 154 4.97 -7.52 -16.50
C ASP A 154 5.02 -7.06 -15.03
N PRO A 155 5.98 -7.57 -14.24
CA PRO A 155 6.14 -7.16 -12.84
C PRO A 155 6.56 -5.69 -12.70
N GLY A 156 7.10 -5.09 -13.75
CA GLY A 156 7.54 -3.70 -13.77
C GLY A 156 6.49 -2.70 -14.23
N GLU A 157 5.23 -3.12 -14.40
CA GLU A 157 4.10 -2.25 -14.80
C GLU A 157 4.44 -1.36 -16.02
N ARG A 158 5.09 -1.94 -17.03
CA ARG A 158 5.62 -1.22 -18.21
C ARG A 158 4.66 -1.21 -19.38
N PHE A 159 3.81 -2.23 -19.50
CA PHE A 159 3.01 -2.50 -20.68
C PHE A 159 1.54 -2.68 -20.28
N PRO A 160 0.76 -1.58 -20.24
CA PRO A 160 -0.69 -1.66 -20.02
C PRO A 160 -1.34 -2.57 -21.06
N LEU A 161 -2.31 -3.38 -20.64
CA LEU A 161 -3.13 -4.17 -21.54
C LEU A 161 -3.92 -3.25 -22.47
N SER A 162 -4.07 -3.66 -23.73
CA SER A 162 -4.94 -2.94 -24.67
C SER A 162 -6.39 -2.95 -24.17
N PHE A 163 -7.02 -1.77 -24.12
CA PHE A 163 -8.42 -1.58 -23.72
C PHE A 163 -9.41 -2.41 -24.54
N ALA A 164 -9.08 -2.71 -25.81
CA ALA A 164 -9.92 -3.51 -26.69
C ALA A 164 -9.74 -5.03 -26.50
N SER A 165 -8.77 -5.47 -25.70
CA SER A 165 -8.46 -6.89 -25.57
C SER A 165 -9.50 -7.64 -24.72
N PRO A 166 -9.85 -8.90 -25.06
CA PRO A 166 -10.71 -9.72 -24.21
C PRO A 166 -10.13 -9.96 -22.81
N GLU A 167 -8.79 -9.93 -22.67
CA GLU A 167 -8.11 -10.06 -21.40
C GLU A 167 -8.38 -8.85 -20.49
N TYR A 168 -8.23 -7.63 -21.03
CA TYR A 168 -8.55 -6.40 -20.32
C TYR A 168 -9.99 -6.41 -19.80
N LEU A 169 -10.96 -6.73 -20.66
CA LEU A 169 -12.38 -6.75 -20.30
C LEU A 169 -12.71 -7.81 -19.24
N ARG A 170 -11.98 -8.93 -19.17
CA ARG A 170 -12.15 -9.93 -18.10
C ARG A 170 -11.54 -9.45 -16.78
N ALA A 171 -10.31 -8.94 -16.83
CA ALA A 171 -9.62 -8.43 -15.65
C ALA A 171 -10.39 -7.26 -15.01
N LEU A 172 -10.81 -6.30 -15.83
CA LEU A 172 -11.57 -5.13 -15.37
C LEU A 172 -12.86 -5.55 -14.67
N ARG A 173 -13.64 -6.48 -15.23
CA ARG A 173 -14.88 -6.96 -14.59
C ARG A 173 -14.65 -7.52 -13.18
N GLY A 174 -13.61 -8.32 -13.00
CA GLY A 174 -13.27 -8.87 -11.68
C GLY A 174 -12.87 -7.77 -10.68
N VAL A 175 -11.98 -6.87 -11.11
CA VAL A 175 -11.49 -5.80 -10.25
C VAL A 175 -12.60 -4.80 -9.90
N THR A 176 -13.42 -4.37 -10.86
CA THR A 176 -14.52 -3.44 -10.61
C THR A 176 -15.58 -4.03 -9.67
N LEU A 177 -15.84 -5.34 -9.75
CA LEU A 177 -16.74 -6.00 -8.78
C LEU A 177 -16.17 -5.93 -7.36
N ALA A 178 -14.88 -6.23 -7.18
CA ALA A 178 -14.22 -6.15 -5.88
C ALA A 178 -14.19 -4.71 -5.33
N VAL A 179 -13.91 -3.72 -6.19
CA VAL A 179 -13.96 -2.29 -5.84
C VAL A 179 -15.35 -1.88 -5.37
N ARG A 180 -16.38 -2.26 -6.12
CA ARG A 180 -17.76 -1.91 -5.79
C ARG A 180 -18.18 -2.50 -4.45
N GLN A 181 -17.92 -3.79 -4.21
CA GLN A 181 -18.23 -4.44 -2.94
C GLN A 181 -17.53 -3.79 -1.74
N HIS A 182 -16.26 -3.42 -1.94
CA HIS A 182 -15.48 -2.70 -0.94
C HIS A 182 -16.07 -1.33 -0.64
N GLN A 183 -16.32 -0.52 -1.67
CA GLN A 183 -16.82 0.84 -1.51
C GLN A 183 -18.25 0.92 -0.98
N GLU A 184 -19.12 -0.04 -1.33
CA GLU A 184 -20.50 -0.10 -0.83
C GLU A 184 -20.57 -0.27 0.69
N THR A 185 -19.57 -0.92 1.29
CA THR A 185 -19.53 -1.20 2.74
C THR A 185 -18.62 -0.26 3.52
N LEU A 186 -17.79 0.53 2.82
CA LEU A 186 -16.82 1.43 3.43
C LEU A 186 -17.51 2.71 3.95
N VAL A 187 -17.47 2.87 5.27
CA VAL A 187 -17.70 4.18 5.93
C VAL A 187 -16.35 4.72 6.40
N PRO A 188 -15.78 5.74 5.73
CA PRO A 188 -14.46 6.25 6.10
C PRO A 188 -14.44 6.81 7.52
N GLY A 189 -13.39 6.47 8.29
CA GLY A 189 -13.15 7.08 9.59
C GLY A 189 -12.81 8.57 9.48
N GLN A 190 -12.99 9.31 10.57
CA GLN A 190 -12.58 10.72 10.62
C GLN A 190 -11.04 10.83 10.46
N PRO A 191 -10.54 11.67 9.53
CA PRO A 191 -9.12 11.76 9.23
C PRO A 191 -8.33 12.31 10.41
N GLN A 192 -7.39 11.52 10.92
CA GLN A 192 -6.56 11.88 12.08
C GLN A 192 -5.34 12.75 11.72
N LEU A 193 -4.95 12.79 10.45
CA LEU A 193 -3.68 13.39 9.99
C LEU A 193 -3.86 14.83 9.45
N ASN A 194 -5.00 15.47 9.72
CA ASN A 194 -5.31 16.79 9.18
C ASN A 194 -4.69 17.95 9.98
N VAL A 195 -4.47 17.77 11.27
CA VAL A 195 -4.14 18.86 12.21
C VAL A 195 -2.75 18.65 12.81
N CYS A 196 -1.93 19.69 12.74
CA CYS A 196 -0.58 19.74 13.28
C CYS A 196 -0.52 20.84 14.34
N ASN A 197 0.37 20.66 15.33
CA ASN A 197 0.64 21.68 16.34
C ASN A 197 2.09 21.54 16.82
N GLN A 198 2.86 22.63 16.82
CA GLN A 198 4.27 22.57 17.23
C GLN A 198 4.42 22.31 18.74
N ALA A 199 3.46 22.75 19.56
CA ALA A 199 3.48 22.55 21.00
C ALA A 199 3.27 21.08 21.42
N VAL A 200 2.72 20.23 20.56
CA VAL A 200 2.49 18.79 20.87
C VAL A 200 3.65 17.89 20.48
N MET A 201 4.76 18.45 19.98
CA MET A 201 5.98 17.68 19.77
C MET A 201 6.53 17.15 21.10
N ASN A 202 7.54 16.28 21.03
CA ASN A 202 8.12 15.58 22.18
C ASN A 202 9.00 16.48 23.08
N TRP A 203 8.46 17.61 23.55
CA TRP A 203 9.15 18.57 24.41
C TRP A 203 9.38 18.04 25.81
N ALA A 204 8.36 17.43 26.42
CA ALA A 204 8.44 16.86 27.76
C ALA A 204 7.81 15.46 27.84
N PRO A 205 8.41 14.44 27.19
CA PRO A 205 7.90 13.07 27.30
C PRO A 205 7.95 12.55 28.75
N PRO A 206 7.03 11.66 29.17
CA PRO A 206 7.04 11.10 30.51
C PRO A 206 8.41 10.51 30.89
N GLY A 207 8.94 10.94 32.04
CA GLY A 207 10.27 10.54 32.52
C GLY A 207 11.40 11.52 32.18
N CYS A 208 11.17 12.54 31.35
CA CYS A 208 12.20 13.53 31.03
C CYS A 208 12.75 14.27 32.26
N GLU A 209 11.92 14.47 33.30
CA GLU A 209 12.31 15.21 34.51
C GLU A 209 13.40 14.48 35.28
N LYS A 210 13.21 13.18 35.52
CA LYS A 210 14.21 12.33 36.20
C LYS A 210 15.52 12.25 35.41
N LEU A 211 15.44 12.33 34.09
CA LEU A 211 16.58 12.29 33.19
C LEU A 211 17.24 13.67 33.00
N GLY A 212 16.64 14.75 33.51
CA GLY A 212 17.11 16.12 33.25
C GLY A 212 17.07 16.50 31.77
N LYS A 213 16.08 16.01 31.02
CA LYS A 213 15.99 16.11 29.55
C LYS A 213 14.71 16.76 29.03
N CYS A 214 13.91 17.38 29.90
CA CYS A 214 12.74 18.12 29.42
C CYS A 214 13.16 19.39 28.68
N LEU A 215 12.38 19.76 27.68
CA LEU A 215 12.52 20.99 26.92
C LEU A 215 11.24 21.83 27.07
N THR A 216 11.37 23.15 26.97
CA THR A 216 10.23 24.06 26.98
C THR A 216 9.54 24.06 25.61
N PRO A 217 8.22 23.81 25.53
CA PRO A 217 7.50 23.89 24.27
C PRO A 217 7.33 25.36 23.80
N PRO A 218 7.26 25.61 22.49
CA PRO A 218 6.93 26.92 21.94
C PRO A 218 5.44 27.22 22.05
N GLU A 219 5.07 28.50 22.04
CA GLU A 219 3.69 28.93 21.84
C GLU A 219 3.26 28.66 20.39
N SER A 220 2.12 27.98 20.20
CA SER A 220 1.56 27.68 18.89
C SER A 220 0.09 27.33 18.99
N VAL A 221 -0.63 27.43 17.87
CA VAL A 221 -2.04 27.04 17.75
C VAL A 221 -2.17 25.86 16.78
N PRO A 222 -3.17 24.98 16.95
CA PRO A 222 -3.42 23.91 15.99
C PRO A 222 -3.76 24.46 14.59
N GLU A 223 -3.10 23.94 13.56
CA GLU A 223 -3.27 24.36 12.18
C GLU A 223 -3.36 23.15 11.23
N LYS A 224 -3.77 23.39 9.99
CA LYS A 224 -3.82 22.32 8.99
C LYS A 224 -2.40 21.88 8.64
N CYS A 225 -2.11 20.58 8.73
CA CYS A 225 -0.83 20.03 8.28
C CYS A 225 -0.62 20.32 6.78
N SER A 226 0.61 20.66 6.41
CA SER A 226 1.03 20.75 5.01
C SER A 226 1.52 19.39 4.54
N TRP A 227 0.80 18.78 3.60
CA TRP A 227 1.16 17.52 2.94
C TRP A 227 1.50 17.81 1.47
N PRO A 228 2.79 17.83 1.09
CA PRO A 228 3.19 18.16 -0.28
C PRO A 228 2.95 17.02 -1.29
N HIS A 229 2.65 15.80 -0.81
CA HIS A 229 2.45 14.58 -1.59
C HIS A 229 1.29 13.73 -1.06
#